data_AF-A0A7C6MTK5-F1
#
_entry.id   AF-A0A7C6MTK5-F1
#
_cell.length_a   1.000
_cell.length_b   1.000
_cell.length_c   1.000
_cell.angle_alpha   90.00
_cell.angle_beta   90.00
_cell.angle_gamma   90.00
#
_symmetry.space_group_name_H-M   'P 1'
#
loop_
_entity.id
_entity.type
_entity.pdbx_description
1 polymer ?
#
loop_
_entity_poly.entity_id
_entity_poly.type
_entity_poly.pdbx_seq_one_letter_code
_entity_poly.pdbx_strand_id
1 'polypeptide(L)'
;MTKFFNHAYGGNAIGRVDKNGKVYDNERLHYGKCIGCVDKDGKVYDNERMHYGKCIGRVDKDGKIYDSGRVHYGNCIGRVDKDGKVYDSWRVHYGNCIGRVEGPNILSAGAAYLLLFNR
;
A
#
# COMPACT_ATOMS: atom_id res chain seq x y z
N MET A 1 7.04 5.12 10.95
CA MET A 1 7.29 4.02 10.00
C MET A 1 6.12 3.06 10.12
N THR A 2 5.67 2.51 9.01
CA THR A 2 4.49 1.63 8.98
C THR A 2 4.91 0.31 8.39
N LYS A 3 4.60 -0.80 9.06
CA LYS A 3 5.01 -2.15 8.66
C LYS A 3 3.89 -2.85 7.92
N PHE A 4 4.24 -3.72 6.99
CA PHE A 4 3.30 -4.59 6.27
C PHE A 4 3.37 -6.00 6.82
N PHE A 5 2.23 -6.64 7.02
CA PHE A 5 2.10 -8.00 7.51
C PHE A 5 1.28 -8.82 6.52
N ASN A 6 1.72 -10.05 6.26
CA ASN A 6 1.12 -10.94 5.27
C ASN A 6 -0.16 -11.67 5.72
N HIS A 7 -0.66 -11.39 6.92
CA HIS A 7 -1.92 -11.93 7.43
C HIS A 7 -2.65 -10.89 8.27
N ALA A 8 -3.97 -11.02 8.36
CA ALA A 8 -4.83 -10.18 9.20
C ALA A 8 -4.47 -10.26 10.69
N TYR A 9 -4.06 -11.45 11.15
CA TYR A 9 -3.72 -11.74 12.54
C TYR A 9 -2.50 -12.68 12.57
N GLY A 10 -1.57 -12.46 13.50
CA GLY A 10 -0.43 -13.38 13.74
C GLY A 10 0.59 -13.54 12.59
N GLY A 11 0.65 -12.63 11.61
CA GLY A 11 1.55 -12.70 10.44
C GLY A 11 2.97 -12.18 10.67
N ASN A 12 3.83 -12.42 9.68
CA ASN A 12 5.19 -11.87 9.65
C ASN A 12 5.19 -10.48 9.04
N ALA A 13 6.02 -9.59 9.58
CA ALA A 13 6.29 -8.32 8.93
C ALA A 13 7.18 -8.58 7.69
N ILE A 14 6.75 -8.14 6.51
CA ILE A 14 7.42 -8.42 5.22
C ILE A 14 7.96 -7.17 4.54
N GLY A 15 7.69 -6.00 5.09
CA GLY A 15 8.05 -4.75 4.45
C GLY A 15 7.63 -3.55 5.28
N ARG A 16 7.93 -2.36 4.77
CA ARG A 16 7.62 -1.11 5.45
C ARG A 16 7.50 0.06 4.49
N VAL A 17 6.83 1.11 4.97
CA VAL A 17 6.99 2.47 4.44
C VAL A 17 7.61 3.38 5.49
N ASP A 18 8.61 4.15 5.08
CA ASP A 18 9.26 5.14 5.95
C ASP A 18 8.48 6.46 6.02
N LYS A 19 8.99 7.43 6.79
CA LYS A 19 8.35 8.75 6.96
C LYS A 19 8.34 9.61 5.69
N ASN A 20 9.20 9.29 4.73
CA ASN A 20 9.33 9.98 3.45
C ASN A 20 8.47 9.32 2.36
N GLY A 21 7.71 8.27 2.70
CA GLY A 21 6.89 7.53 1.76
C GLY A 21 7.66 6.49 0.95
N LYS A 22 8.94 6.20 1.24
CA LYS A 22 9.69 5.15 0.55
C LYS A 22 9.27 3.77 1.06
N VAL A 23 9.03 2.85 0.13
CA VAL A 23 8.53 1.50 0.38
C VAL A 23 9.67 0.51 0.22
N TYR A 24 9.85 -0.35 1.22
CA TYR A 24 10.93 -1.33 1.28
C TYR A 24 10.36 -2.74 1.45
N ASP A 25 10.98 -3.71 0.78
CA ASP A 25 10.68 -5.15 0.82
C ASP A 25 11.19 -5.87 2.08
N ASN A 26 11.57 -5.11 3.10
CA ASN A 26 11.98 -5.63 4.39
C ASN A 26 11.56 -4.69 5.52
N GLU A 27 11.11 -5.25 6.62
CA GLU A 27 10.63 -4.56 7.81
C GLU A 27 11.73 -3.85 8.61
N ARG A 28 12.99 -4.26 8.46
CA ARG A 28 14.14 -3.73 9.21
C ARG A 28 14.71 -2.50 8.50
N LEU A 29 15.16 -1.53 9.29
CA LEU A 29 15.59 -0.21 8.78
C LEU A 29 16.83 -0.26 7.87
N HIS A 30 17.76 -1.18 8.14
CA HIS A 30 19.05 -1.30 7.43
C HIS A 30 19.09 -2.49 6.46
N TYR A 31 17.94 -3.11 6.21
CA TYR A 31 17.80 -4.23 5.29
C TYR A 31 16.70 -3.90 4.26
N GLY A 32 16.70 -4.65 3.17
CA GLY A 32 15.74 -4.51 2.09
C GLY A 32 16.07 -3.44 1.06
N LYS A 33 15.50 -3.60 -0.13
CA LYS A 33 15.59 -2.68 -1.25
C LYS A 33 14.37 -1.77 -1.27
N CYS A 34 14.57 -0.51 -1.64
CA CYS A 34 13.45 0.38 -1.95
C CYS A 34 12.82 -0.09 -3.27
N ILE A 35 11.55 -0.51 -3.21
CA ILE A 35 10.81 -1.04 -4.36
C ILE A 35 9.79 -0.06 -4.92
N GLY A 36 9.60 1.09 -4.27
CA GLY A 36 8.65 2.10 -4.69
C GLY A 36 8.52 3.23 -3.69
N CYS A 37 7.57 4.13 -3.95
CA CYS A 37 7.21 5.18 -3.01
C CYS A 37 5.72 5.52 -3.10
N VAL A 38 5.20 6.13 -2.03
CA VAL A 38 3.84 6.64 -1.95
C VAL A 38 3.86 8.11 -1.53
N ASP A 39 3.16 8.96 -2.28
CA ASP A 39 3.08 10.38 -1.99
C ASP A 39 1.98 10.73 -0.98
N LYS A 40 1.88 12.02 -0.63
CA LYS A 40 0.88 12.53 0.33
C LYS A 40 -0.55 12.47 -0.20
N ASP A 41 -0.73 12.41 -1.50
CA ASP A 41 -2.04 12.27 -2.16
C ASP A 41 -2.45 10.79 -2.31
N GLY A 42 -1.63 9.87 -1.81
CA GLY A 42 -1.89 8.44 -1.84
C GLY A 42 -1.55 7.77 -3.18
N LYS A 43 -0.83 8.44 -4.09
CA LYS A 43 -0.35 7.83 -5.34
C LYS A 43 0.86 6.96 -5.05
N VAL A 44 0.87 5.78 -5.66
CA VAL A 44 1.96 4.81 -5.54
C VAL A 44 2.76 4.78 -6.84
N TYR A 45 4.07 4.77 -6.71
CA TYR A 45 5.04 4.71 -7.79
C TYR A 45 5.93 3.48 -7.64
N ASP A 46 6.27 2.84 -8.75
CA ASP A 46 7.17 1.67 -8.83
C ASP A 46 8.67 2.04 -8.83
N ASN A 47 9.00 3.23 -8.32
CA ASN A 47 10.36 3.73 -8.26
C ASN A 47 10.63 4.38 -6.90
N GLU A 48 11.89 4.36 -6.46
CA GLU A 48 12.33 4.99 -5.22
C GLU A 48 12.22 6.53 -5.22
N ARG A 49 12.21 7.15 -6.41
CA ARG A 49 12.07 8.59 -6.58
C ARG A 49 10.64 8.92 -7.02
N MET A 50 9.93 9.66 -6.18
CA MET A 50 8.60 10.17 -6.48
C MET A 50 8.59 10.91 -7.81
N HIS A 51 7.56 10.68 -8.63
CA HIS A 51 7.36 11.30 -9.95
C HIS A 51 8.39 10.97 -11.04
N TYR A 52 9.43 10.18 -10.75
CA TYR A 52 10.33 9.63 -11.78
C TYR A 52 9.91 8.21 -12.21
N GLY A 53 9.12 7.50 -11.39
CA GLY A 53 8.54 6.20 -11.71
C GLY A 53 7.17 6.27 -12.38
N LYS A 54 6.67 5.13 -12.83
CA LYS A 54 5.28 5.02 -13.30
C LYS A 54 4.36 5.08 -12.08
N CYS A 55 3.36 5.95 -12.14
CA CYS A 55 2.29 5.90 -11.15
C CYS A 55 1.46 4.64 -11.41
N ILE A 56 1.51 3.70 -10.49
CA ILE A 56 0.90 2.37 -10.64
C ILE A 56 -0.48 2.24 -9.99
N GLY A 57 -0.89 3.26 -9.24
CA GLY A 57 -2.20 3.30 -8.60
C GLY A 57 -2.29 4.42 -7.58
N ARG A 58 -3.42 4.48 -6.89
CA ARG A 58 -3.66 5.42 -5.79
C ARG A 58 -4.65 4.86 -4.78
N VAL A 59 -4.71 5.48 -3.62
CA VAL A 59 -5.82 5.31 -2.66
C VAL A 59 -6.60 6.60 -2.50
N ASP A 60 -7.89 6.50 -2.25
CA ASP A 60 -8.73 7.65 -1.88
C ASP A 60 -8.95 7.76 -0.37
N LYS A 61 -9.70 8.80 0.04
CA LYS A 61 -9.99 9.07 1.46
C LYS A 61 -10.89 8.02 2.12
N ASP A 62 -11.63 7.25 1.31
CA ASP A 62 -12.49 6.16 1.77
C ASP A 62 -11.74 4.82 1.85
N GLY A 63 -10.45 4.81 1.50
CA GLY A 63 -9.59 3.63 1.53
C GLY A 63 -9.72 2.74 0.30
N LYS A 64 -10.39 3.17 -0.78
CA LYS A 64 -10.45 2.43 -2.04
C LYS A 64 -9.15 2.58 -2.79
N ILE A 65 -8.61 1.46 -3.27
CA ILE A 65 -7.35 1.40 -4.02
C ILE A 65 -7.67 1.20 -5.49
N TYR A 66 -7.05 2.01 -6.34
CA TYR A 66 -7.25 2.04 -7.78
C TYR A 66 -5.95 1.70 -8.51
N ASP A 67 -6.06 1.02 -9.65
CA ASP A 67 -4.93 0.66 -10.55
C ASP A 67 -4.41 1.83 -11.41
N SER A 68 -4.89 3.05 -11.16
CA SER A 68 -4.49 4.26 -11.85
C SER A 68 -4.23 5.40 -10.89
N GLY A 69 -3.18 6.17 -11.16
CA GLY A 69 -2.87 7.40 -10.45
C GLY A 69 -3.76 8.59 -10.78
N ARG A 70 -4.57 8.52 -11.84
CA ARG A 70 -5.44 9.63 -12.28
C ARG A 70 -6.80 9.52 -11.61
N VAL A 71 -7.26 10.61 -11.01
CA VAL A 71 -8.60 10.68 -10.42
C VAL A 71 -9.66 10.50 -11.51
N HIS A 72 -10.72 9.75 -11.22
CA HIS A 72 -11.77 9.33 -12.17
C HIS A 72 -11.35 8.34 -13.27
N TYR A 73 -10.12 7.83 -13.23
CA TYR A 73 -9.66 6.76 -14.12
C TYR A 73 -9.20 5.55 -13.30
N GLY A 74 -9.21 4.38 -13.91
CA GLY A 74 -8.80 3.11 -13.30
C GLY A 74 -9.92 2.38 -12.57
N ASN A 75 -9.71 1.09 -12.37
CA ASN A 75 -10.63 0.21 -11.65
C ASN A 75 -10.27 0.20 -10.17
N CYS A 76 -11.31 0.12 -9.33
CA CYS A 76 -11.09 -0.13 -7.91
C CYS A 76 -10.76 -1.62 -7.73
N ILE A 77 -9.52 -1.91 -7.32
CA ILE A 77 -8.97 -3.27 -7.25
C ILE A 77 -8.85 -3.78 -5.82
N GLY A 78 -9.15 -2.96 -4.82
CA GLY A 78 -8.99 -3.33 -3.43
C GLY A 78 -9.38 -2.21 -2.50
N ARG A 79 -9.22 -2.47 -1.20
CA ARG A 79 -9.41 -1.45 -0.17
C ARG A 79 -8.52 -1.70 1.02
N VAL A 80 -8.28 -0.63 1.77
CA VAL A 80 -7.70 -0.67 3.12
C VAL A 80 -8.73 -0.09 4.09
N ASP A 81 -8.99 -0.78 5.19
CA ASP A 81 -9.89 -0.28 6.23
C ASP A 81 -9.15 0.57 7.28
N LYS A 82 -9.92 1.13 8.22
CA LYS A 82 -9.39 2.00 9.27
C LYS A 82 -8.49 1.27 10.27
N ASP A 83 -8.65 -0.05 10.39
CA ASP A 83 -7.82 -0.91 11.23
C ASP A 83 -6.54 -1.36 10.51
N GLY A 84 -6.37 -0.95 9.26
CA GLY A 84 -5.21 -1.25 8.42
C GLY A 84 -5.24 -2.60 7.75
N LYS A 85 -6.37 -3.32 7.75
CA LYS A 85 -6.52 -4.54 6.95
C LYS A 85 -6.64 -4.19 5.48
N VAL A 86 -5.94 -4.95 4.64
CA VAL A 86 -5.91 -4.74 3.19
C VAL A 86 -6.62 -5.90 2.50
N TYR A 87 -7.49 -5.56 1.57
CA TYR A 87 -8.35 -6.50 0.86
C TYR A 87 -8.11 -6.40 -0.65
N ASP A 88 -8.12 -7.56 -1.32
CA ASP A 88 -7.99 -7.74 -2.78
C ASP A 88 -9.26 -7.41 -3.57
N SER A 89 -10.28 -6.89 -2.90
CA SER A 89 -11.49 -6.39 -3.53
C SER A 89 -12.04 -5.19 -2.77
N TRP A 90 -12.59 -4.24 -3.51
CA TRP A 90 -13.28 -3.09 -2.94
C TRP A 90 -14.63 -3.46 -2.34
N ARG A 91 -15.23 -4.57 -2.78
CA ARG A 91 -16.53 -5.02 -2.30
C ARG A 91 -16.35 -5.67 -0.93
N VAL A 92 -16.94 -5.06 0.10
CA VAL A 92 -16.77 -5.44 1.52
C VAL A 92 -17.03 -6.93 1.78
N HIS A 93 -17.98 -7.55 1.07
CA HIS A 93 -18.36 -8.95 1.26
C HIS A 93 -17.69 -9.96 0.32
N TYR A 94 -16.82 -9.50 -0.60
CA TYR A 94 -16.21 -10.36 -1.61
C TYR A 94 -14.68 -10.28 -1.65
N GLY A 95 -14.06 -9.40 -0.85
CA GLY A 95 -12.60 -9.30 -0.75
C GLY A 95 -12.04 -10.18 0.36
N ASN A 96 -10.96 -10.89 0.05
CA ASN A 96 -10.16 -11.58 1.04
C ASN A 96 -9.22 -10.58 1.71
N CYS A 97 -9.08 -10.69 3.03
CA CYS A 97 -8.03 -9.96 3.73
C CYS A 97 -6.69 -10.62 3.40
N ILE A 98 -5.85 -9.94 2.62
CA ILE A 98 -4.55 -10.45 2.17
C ILE A 98 -3.41 -10.05 3.11
N GLY A 99 -3.67 -9.16 4.06
CA GLY A 99 -2.67 -8.69 4.99
C GLY A 99 -3.15 -7.47 5.77
N ARG A 100 -2.23 -6.85 6.51
CA ARG A 100 -2.49 -5.61 7.22
C ARG A 100 -1.27 -4.71 7.30
N VAL A 101 -1.50 -3.44 7.59
CA VAL A 101 -0.46 -2.46 7.86
C VAL A 101 -0.61 -1.93 9.28
N GLU A 102 0.51 -1.72 9.97
CA GLU A 102 0.52 -1.14 11.32
C GLU A 102 1.49 0.05 11.40
N GLY A 103 0.96 1.18 11.90
CA GLY A 103 1.69 2.44 12.02
C GLY A 103 0.88 3.61 11.47
N PRO A 104 1.51 4.79 11.32
CA PRO A 104 0.85 5.97 10.75
C PRO A 104 0.52 5.80 9.26
N ASN A 105 -0.29 6.70 8.69
CA ASN A 105 -0.57 6.77 7.25
C ASN A 105 -1.11 5.45 6.66
N ILE A 106 -2.04 4.82 7.38
CA ILE A 106 -2.63 3.50 7.06
C ILE A 106 -3.10 3.41 5.61
N LEU A 107 -3.78 4.44 5.10
CA LEU A 107 -4.33 4.43 3.73
C LEU A 107 -3.22 4.29 2.68
N SER A 108 -2.24 5.20 2.70
CA SER A 108 -1.09 5.19 1.78
C SER A 108 -0.26 3.90 1.91
N ALA A 109 -0.08 3.41 3.13
CA ALA A 109 0.63 2.16 3.40
C ALA A 109 -0.12 0.95 2.84
N GLY A 110 -1.44 0.88 3.01
CA GLY A 110 -2.28 -0.20 2.46
C GLY A 110 -2.29 -0.21 0.94
N ALA A 111 -2.32 0.97 0.31
CA ALA A 111 -2.18 1.12 -1.14
C ALA A 111 -0.84 0.58 -1.64
N ALA A 112 0.25 0.99 -0.99
CA ALA A 112 1.61 0.53 -1.31
C ALA A 112 1.72 -1.00 -1.14
N TYR A 113 1.14 -1.55 -0.08
CA TYR A 113 1.13 -2.99 0.16
C TYR A 113 0.42 -3.75 -0.98
N LEU A 114 -0.80 -3.37 -1.34
CA LEU A 114 -1.54 -4.03 -2.43
C LEU A 114 -0.81 -3.89 -3.77
N LEU A 115 -0.37 -2.68 -4.11
CA LEU A 115 0.15 -2.36 -5.44
C LEU A 115 1.60 -2.82 -5.69
N LEU A 116 2.40 -3.03 -4.65
CA LEU A 116 3.82 -3.41 -4.78
C LEU A 116 4.12 -4.84 -4.34
N PHE A 117 3.34 -5.44 -3.42
CA PHE A 117 3.58 -6.80 -2.92
C PHE A 117 2.62 -7.85 -3.46
N ASN A 118 1.41 -7.45 -3.91
CA ASN A 118 0.33 -8.36 -4.28
C ASN A 118 -0.21 -8.07 -5.69
N ARG A 119 0.69 -7.90 -6.66
CA ARG A 119 0.33 -7.81 -8.09
C ARG A 119 0.19 -9.18 -8.73
#